data_AF-A0A960U2X5-F1
#
_entry.id   AF-A0A960U2X5-F1
#
_cell.length_a   1.000
_cell.length_b   1.000
_cell.length_c   1.000
_cell.angle_alpha   90.00
_cell.angle_beta   90.00
_cell.angle_gamma   90.00
#
_symmetry.space_group_name_H-M   'P 1'
#
loop_
_entity.id
_entity.type
_entity.pdbx_description
1 polymer ?
#
loop_
_entity_poly.entity_id
_entity_poly.type
_entity_poly.pdbx_seq_one_letter_code
_entity_poly.pdbx_strand_id
1 'polypeptide(L)'
;MTRAFNFSAGPAVLPEEVLKKAQSELLDYDHSGMSVMELSHRGKEFMGIMEKAEKDLRDIMGIPKNYHVLFLQGGASLQFAMIPINLMTKSKKIDMVHTGQWTKKAISEAKKFGAVNIVASSEGKNFTEIPTLDPAKFSKDADYFHICTNNTIYGTKFATLPDIGDVPLVADMSSNILSEPIDVKKF
;
A
#
# COMPACT_ATOMS: atom_id res chain seq x y z
N MET A 1 -20.15 22.48 18.89
CA MET A 1 -19.10 23.04 18.02
C MET A 1 -19.32 22.54 16.60
N THR A 2 -19.17 23.39 15.59
CA THR A 2 -19.25 22.98 14.18
C THR A 2 -17.96 22.24 13.80
N ARG A 3 -18.08 21.03 13.23
CA ARG A 3 -16.92 20.26 12.75
C ARG A 3 -16.34 20.92 11.50
N ALA A 4 -15.05 21.23 11.52
CA ALA A 4 -14.36 21.79 10.36
C ALA A 4 -14.15 20.72 9.26
N PHE A 5 -14.18 21.15 8.00
CA PHE A 5 -13.80 20.30 6.87
C PHE A 5 -12.27 20.24 6.77
N ASN A 6 -11.71 19.03 6.85
CA ASN A 6 -10.28 18.78 6.72
C ASN A 6 -10.00 18.05 5.40
N PHE A 7 -9.36 18.74 4.45
CA PHE A 7 -8.96 18.21 3.14
C PHE A 7 -7.46 17.81 3.08
N SER A 8 -6.82 17.58 4.23
CA SER A 8 -5.44 17.12 4.30
C SER A 8 -5.24 15.82 3.49
N ALA A 9 -4.17 15.78 2.68
CA ALA A 9 -3.79 14.61 1.88
C ALA A 9 -3.09 13.50 2.70
N GLY A 10 -2.71 13.77 3.95
CA GLY A 10 -1.97 12.85 4.80
C GLY A 10 -1.21 13.57 5.93
N PRO A 11 -1.46 13.26 7.22
CA PRO A 11 -2.50 12.35 7.73
C PRO A 11 -3.91 12.81 7.34
N ALA A 12 -4.77 11.87 6.99
CA ALA A 12 -6.14 12.11 6.55
C ALA A 12 -7.10 12.29 7.73
N VAL A 13 -8.32 12.75 7.45
CA VAL A 13 -9.40 12.82 8.44
C VAL A 13 -9.78 11.42 8.93
N LEU A 14 -9.91 11.26 10.24
CA LEU A 14 -10.45 10.04 10.86
C LEU A 14 -11.96 10.17 11.14
N PRO A 15 -12.72 9.07 11.04
CA PRO A 15 -14.11 9.02 11.48
C PRO A 15 -14.24 9.45 12.95
N GLU A 16 -15.25 10.26 13.27
CA GLU A 16 -15.43 10.80 14.62
C GLU A 16 -15.66 9.71 15.67
N GLU A 17 -16.40 8.67 15.29
CA GLU A 17 -16.70 7.53 16.14
C GLU A 17 -15.42 6.77 16.56
N VAL A 18 -14.43 6.65 15.68
CA VAL A 18 -13.13 6.04 16.00
C VAL A 18 -12.39 6.87 17.03
N LEU A 19 -12.36 8.20 16.86
CA LEU A 19 -11.70 9.10 17.82
C LEU A 19 -12.38 9.08 19.19
N LYS A 20 -13.72 9.08 19.22
CA LYS A 20 -14.50 8.98 20.47
C LYS A 20 -14.24 7.68 21.21
N LYS A 21 -14.22 6.55 20.48
CA LYS A 21 -13.93 5.24 21.08
C LYS A 21 -12.51 5.18 21.64
N ALA A 22 -11.52 5.59 20.85
CA ALA A 22 -10.12 5.63 21.31
C ALA A 22 -9.95 6.53 22.54
N GLN A 23 -10.66 7.68 22.59
CA GLN A 23 -10.65 8.56 23.76
C GLN A 23 -11.28 7.89 24.99
N SER A 24 -12.45 7.24 24.85
CA SER A 24 -13.15 6.64 25.99
C SER A 24 -12.41 5.45 26.59
N GLU A 25 -11.66 4.71 25.77
CA GLU A 25 -10.91 3.50 26.17
C GLU A 25 -9.43 3.80 26.47
N LEU A 26 -8.99 5.06 26.39
CA LEU A 26 -7.55 5.39 26.42
C LEU A 26 -6.84 4.96 27.70
N LEU A 27 -7.53 5.07 28.85
CA LEU A 27 -6.99 4.72 30.17
C LEU A 27 -7.46 3.35 30.66
N ASP A 28 -8.44 2.76 29.98
CA ASP A 28 -9.03 1.47 30.35
C ASP A 28 -9.53 0.77 29.08
N TYR A 29 -8.61 0.05 28.42
CA TYR A 29 -8.93 -0.71 27.23
C TYR A 29 -9.73 -1.96 27.61
N ASP A 30 -10.96 -2.08 27.12
CA ASP A 30 -11.82 -3.26 27.30
C ASP A 30 -11.91 -3.76 28.75
N HIS A 31 -12.03 -2.83 29.71
CA HIS A 31 -12.09 -3.11 31.15
C HIS A 31 -10.85 -3.81 31.73
N SER A 32 -9.69 -3.72 31.06
CA SER A 32 -8.43 -4.30 31.54
C SER A 32 -7.80 -3.52 32.69
N GLY A 33 -8.28 -2.31 32.97
CA GLY A 33 -7.66 -1.36 33.90
C GLY A 33 -6.32 -0.80 33.42
N MET A 34 -5.99 -0.93 32.14
CA MET A 34 -4.73 -0.49 31.54
C MET A 34 -4.99 0.24 30.23
N SER A 35 -4.11 1.18 29.88
CA SER A 35 -4.11 1.75 28.54
C SER A 35 -3.70 0.72 27.50
N VAL A 36 -4.26 0.80 26.28
CA VAL A 36 -3.79 0.01 25.12
C VAL A 36 -2.28 0.19 24.87
N MET A 37 -1.73 1.35 25.23
CA MET A 37 -0.30 1.68 25.08
C MET A 37 0.60 0.99 26.11
N GLU A 38 0.03 0.41 27.17
CA GLU A 38 0.75 -0.29 28.25
C GLU A 38 0.64 -1.82 28.12
N LEU A 39 -0.24 -2.31 27.24
CA LEU A 39 -0.43 -3.73 27.01
C LEU A 39 0.84 -4.37 26.43
N SER A 40 1.20 -5.54 26.95
CA SER A 40 2.23 -6.36 26.34
C SER A 40 1.79 -6.81 24.94
N HIS A 41 2.64 -6.61 23.93
CA HIS A 41 2.37 -7.08 22.56
C HIS A 41 2.24 -8.61 22.44
N ARG A 42 2.61 -9.37 23.47
CA ARG A 42 2.43 -10.82 23.57
C ARG A 42 1.29 -11.21 24.50
N GLY A 43 0.69 -10.23 25.18
CA GLY A 43 -0.46 -10.42 26.07
C GLY A 43 -1.71 -10.77 25.27
N LYS A 44 -2.65 -11.45 25.93
CA LYS A 44 -3.88 -11.93 25.30
C LYS A 44 -4.70 -10.78 24.72
N GLU A 45 -4.74 -9.66 25.43
CA GLU A 45 -5.48 -8.45 25.07
C GLU A 45 -4.94 -7.86 23.75
N PHE A 46 -3.63 -7.62 23.64
CA PHE A 46 -3.04 -7.08 22.41
C PHE A 46 -3.07 -8.07 21.24
N MET A 47 -2.83 -9.35 21.51
CA MET A 47 -2.97 -10.39 20.47
C MET A 47 -4.39 -10.41 19.91
N GLY A 48 -5.42 -10.26 20.75
CA GLY A 48 -6.81 -10.11 20.33
C GLY A 48 -7.04 -8.90 19.41
N ILE A 49 -6.39 -7.76 19.69
CA ILE A 49 -6.43 -6.58 18.80
C ILE A 49 -5.85 -6.92 17.42
N MET A 50 -4.67 -7.56 17.39
CA MET A 50 -3.98 -7.89 16.15
C MET A 50 -4.75 -8.92 15.30
N GLU A 51 -5.25 -9.99 15.94
CA GLU A 51 -6.06 -11.01 15.28
C GLU A 51 -7.34 -10.42 14.72
N LYS A 52 -8.02 -9.54 15.48
CA LYS A 52 -9.22 -8.85 15.02
C LYS A 52 -8.91 -7.92 13.85
N ALA A 53 -7.84 -7.12 13.92
CA ALA A 53 -7.46 -6.20 12.85
C ALA A 53 -7.12 -6.95 11.54
N GLU A 54 -6.39 -8.06 11.62
CA GLU A 54 -6.12 -8.91 10.46
C GLU A 54 -7.42 -9.51 9.91
N LYS A 55 -8.27 -10.07 10.77
CA LYS A 55 -9.53 -10.68 10.36
C LYS A 55 -10.45 -9.67 9.69
N ASP A 56 -10.64 -8.50 10.28
CA ASP A 56 -11.48 -7.43 9.72
C ASP A 56 -10.96 -7.02 8.33
N LEU A 57 -9.64 -6.85 8.17
CA LEU A 57 -9.05 -6.52 6.86
C LEU A 57 -9.27 -7.63 5.83
N ARG A 58 -9.08 -8.90 6.23
CA ARG A 58 -9.33 -10.06 5.37
C ARG A 58 -10.78 -10.14 4.92
N ASP A 59 -11.72 -9.92 5.84
CA ASP A 59 -13.15 -9.97 5.56
C ASP A 59 -13.58 -8.83 4.61
N ILE A 60 -13.11 -7.60 4.87
CA ILE A 60 -13.47 -6.42 4.06
C ILE A 60 -12.90 -6.52 2.64
N MET A 61 -11.65 -6.97 2.48
CA MET A 61 -10.98 -7.05 1.18
C MET A 61 -11.12 -8.40 0.48
N GLY A 62 -11.73 -9.40 1.12
CA GLY A 62 -11.79 -10.76 0.57
C GLY A 62 -10.40 -11.40 0.40
N ILE A 63 -9.46 -11.14 1.31
CA ILE A 63 -8.07 -11.62 1.21
C ILE A 63 -8.06 -13.15 1.42
N PRO A 64 -7.60 -13.94 0.45
CA PRO A 64 -7.62 -15.40 0.58
C PRO A 64 -6.52 -15.91 1.52
N LYS A 65 -6.68 -17.15 1.99
CA LYS A 65 -5.80 -17.77 3.00
C LYS A 65 -4.34 -17.91 2.56
N ASN A 66 -4.07 -17.90 1.26
CA ASN A 66 -2.72 -17.99 0.69
C ASN A 66 -1.99 -16.64 0.63
N TYR A 67 -2.56 -15.56 1.18
CA TYR A 67 -1.90 -14.27 1.35
C TYR A 67 -1.61 -14.04 2.84
N HIS A 68 -0.44 -13.47 3.11
CA HIS A 68 -0.06 -12.99 4.44
C HIS A 68 -0.36 -11.50 4.56
N VAL A 69 -0.94 -11.10 5.71
CA VAL A 69 -1.16 -9.70 6.09
C VAL A 69 -0.06 -9.31 7.06
N LEU A 70 0.63 -8.20 6.80
CA LEU A 70 1.72 -7.71 7.63
C LEU A 70 1.42 -6.30 8.13
N PHE A 71 1.56 -6.07 9.43
CA PHE A 71 1.50 -4.74 10.05
C PHE A 71 2.91 -4.28 10.38
N LEU A 72 3.45 -3.35 9.58
CA LEU A 72 4.86 -2.97 9.63
C LEU A 72 5.05 -1.48 9.93
N GLN A 73 6.15 -1.16 10.60
CA GLN A 73 6.62 0.21 10.79
C GLN A 73 7.40 0.72 9.57
N GLY A 74 7.77 2.01 9.56
CA GLY A 74 8.61 2.64 8.53
C GLY A 74 7.86 3.20 7.32
N GLY A 75 6.56 2.90 7.20
CA GLY A 75 5.70 3.43 6.13
C GLY A 75 6.05 2.94 4.73
N ALA A 76 5.31 3.41 3.72
CA ALA A 76 5.50 3.02 2.32
C ALA A 76 6.93 3.31 1.80
N SER A 77 7.54 4.40 2.28
CA SER A 77 8.93 4.75 1.93
C SER A 77 9.93 3.64 2.27
N LEU A 78 9.76 2.95 3.41
CA LEU A 78 10.62 1.81 3.75
C LEU A 78 10.33 0.60 2.85
N GLN A 79 9.05 0.39 2.50
CA GLN A 79 8.65 -0.71 1.61
C GLN A 79 9.24 -0.58 0.21
N PHE A 80 9.47 0.64 -0.29
CA PHE A 80 10.17 0.86 -1.56
C PHE A 80 11.57 0.23 -1.63
N ALA A 81 12.24 0.05 -0.48
CA ALA A 81 13.49 -0.70 -0.38
C ALA A 81 13.27 -2.17 0.04
N MET A 82 12.33 -2.42 0.95
CA MET A 82 12.10 -3.78 1.48
C MET A 82 11.56 -4.74 0.40
N ILE A 83 10.74 -4.26 -0.52
CA ILE A 83 10.20 -5.03 -1.65
C ILE A 83 11.34 -5.55 -2.56
N PRO A 84 12.22 -4.72 -3.14
CA PRO A 84 13.30 -5.22 -3.98
C PRO A 84 14.29 -6.10 -3.21
N ILE A 85 14.56 -5.84 -1.93
CA ILE A 85 15.41 -6.73 -1.11
C ILE A 85 14.88 -8.17 -1.08
N ASN A 86 13.55 -8.35 -1.05
CA ASN A 86 12.92 -9.66 -0.89
C ASN A 86 12.44 -10.29 -2.20
N LEU A 87 11.92 -9.49 -3.15
CA LEU A 87 11.27 -10.00 -4.37
C LEU A 87 12.18 -9.94 -5.59
N MET A 88 13.10 -8.96 -5.68
CA MET A 88 14.03 -8.81 -6.80
C MET A 88 15.22 -9.78 -6.63
N THR A 89 14.99 -11.07 -6.81
CA THR A 89 15.95 -12.13 -6.44
C THR A 89 16.40 -13.03 -7.59
N LYS A 90 15.62 -13.20 -8.66
CA LYS A 90 15.97 -14.14 -9.74
C LYS A 90 16.72 -13.43 -10.86
N SER A 91 16.03 -12.57 -11.61
CA SER A 91 16.63 -11.84 -12.74
C SER A 91 17.31 -10.55 -12.32
N LYS A 92 17.04 -10.07 -11.09
CA LYS A 92 17.48 -8.76 -10.61
C LYS A 92 16.96 -7.63 -11.49
N LYS A 93 15.78 -7.81 -12.09
CA LYS A 93 15.15 -6.89 -13.03
C LYS A 93 13.67 -6.77 -12.72
N ILE A 94 13.15 -5.55 -12.76
CA ILE A 94 11.71 -5.28 -12.56
C ILE A 94 11.19 -4.36 -13.66
N ASP A 95 9.89 -4.43 -13.89
CA ASP A 95 9.17 -3.44 -14.68
C ASP A 95 8.45 -2.46 -13.75
N MET A 96 8.38 -1.18 -14.14
CA MET A 96 7.65 -0.17 -13.38
C MET A 96 7.01 0.87 -14.30
N VAL A 97 5.82 1.35 -13.94
CA VAL A 97 5.18 2.49 -14.61
C VAL A 97 5.48 3.76 -13.82
N HIS A 98 6.09 4.76 -14.46
CA HIS A 98 6.41 6.02 -13.80
C HIS A 98 5.26 7.03 -13.93
N THR A 99 4.42 7.11 -12.91
CA THR A 99 3.18 7.93 -12.89
C THR A 99 3.19 9.08 -11.89
N GLY A 100 4.31 9.34 -11.21
CA GLY A 100 4.41 10.48 -10.29
C GLY A 100 5.46 10.34 -9.21
N GLN A 101 5.30 11.10 -8.14
CA GLN A 101 6.32 11.27 -7.10
C GLN A 101 6.60 9.98 -6.30
N TRP A 102 5.59 9.14 -6.07
CA TRP A 102 5.77 7.88 -5.32
C TRP A 102 6.51 6.84 -6.14
N THR A 103 6.15 6.67 -7.41
CA THR A 103 6.90 5.80 -8.33
C THR A 103 8.32 6.32 -8.54
N LYS A 104 8.55 7.64 -8.58
CA LYS A 104 9.92 8.21 -8.59
C LYS A 104 10.77 7.72 -7.42
N LYS A 105 10.21 7.72 -6.21
CA LYS A 105 10.88 7.22 -5.00
C LYS A 105 11.10 5.71 -5.04
N ALA A 106 10.09 4.95 -5.46
CA ALA A 106 10.18 3.49 -5.64
C ALA A 106 11.27 3.11 -6.65
N ILE A 107 11.36 3.80 -7.80
CA ILE A 107 12.42 3.63 -8.82
C ILE A 107 13.79 3.88 -8.18
N SER A 108 13.94 4.97 -7.42
CA SER A 108 15.21 5.34 -6.79
C SER A 108 15.70 4.29 -5.80
N GLU A 109 14.82 3.68 -5.01
CA GLU A 109 15.19 2.60 -4.09
C GLU A 109 15.49 1.30 -4.86
N ALA A 110 14.63 0.90 -5.80
CA ALA A 110 14.78 -0.33 -6.57
C ALA A 110 16.09 -0.37 -7.38
N LYS A 111 16.53 0.77 -7.94
CA LYS A 111 17.81 0.88 -8.67
C LYS A 111 19.05 0.54 -7.83
N LYS A 112 18.95 0.54 -6.50
CA LYS A 112 20.06 0.14 -5.62
C LYS A 112 20.27 -1.37 -5.58
N PHE A 113 19.28 -2.15 -6.02
CA PHE A 113 19.27 -3.61 -5.88
C PHE A 113 19.28 -4.37 -7.23
N GLY A 114 19.00 -3.68 -8.34
CA GLY A 114 18.99 -4.27 -9.67
C GLY A 114 18.52 -3.33 -10.77
N ALA A 115 18.19 -3.89 -11.94
CA ALA A 115 17.73 -3.17 -13.11
C ALA A 115 16.24 -2.80 -12.99
N VAL A 116 15.91 -1.56 -13.31
CA VAL A 116 14.51 -1.07 -13.36
C VAL A 116 14.20 -0.66 -14.78
N ASN A 117 13.32 -1.41 -15.44
CA ASN A 117 12.80 -1.09 -16.75
C ASN A 117 11.54 -0.21 -16.59
N ILE A 118 11.63 1.04 -17.04
CA ILE A 118 10.49 1.96 -17.03
C ILE A 118 9.69 1.71 -18.30
N VAL A 119 8.67 0.87 -18.21
CA VAL A 119 7.89 0.42 -19.40
C VAL A 119 7.02 1.51 -19.98
N ALA A 120 6.62 2.48 -19.16
CA ALA A 120 5.88 3.67 -19.55
C ALA A 120 6.03 4.79 -18.50
N SER A 121 5.89 6.03 -18.94
CA SER A 121 5.94 7.21 -18.07
C SER A 121 5.02 8.32 -18.60
N SER A 122 4.37 9.05 -17.69
CA SER A 122 3.66 10.30 -18.01
C SER A 122 4.42 11.55 -17.55
N GLU A 123 5.70 11.43 -17.18
CA GLU A 123 6.55 12.55 -16.73
C GLU A 123 6.60 13.70 -17.75
N GLY A 124 6.74 13.38 -19.05
CA GLY A 124 6.74 14.39 -20.12
C GLY A 124 5.42 15.15 -20.28
N LYS A 125 4.33 14.68 -19.66
CA LYS A 125 3.02 15.33 -19.59
C LYS A 125 2.70 15.83 -18.17
N ASN A 126 3.71 16.01 -17.32
CA ASN A 126 3.58 16.39 -15.91
C ASN A 126 2.65 15.46 -15.11
N PHE A 127 2.64 14.17 -15.46
CA PHE A 127 1.86 13.12 -14.79
C PHE A 127 0.34 13.36 -14.76
N THR A 128 -0.19 14.08 -15.75
CA THR A 128 -1.63 14.41 -15.87
C THR A 128 -2.52 13.25 -16.32
N GLU A 129 -1.93 12.12 -16.71
CA GLU A 129 -2.63 10.90 -17.12
C GLU A 129 -1.87 9.65 -16.69
N ILE A 130 -2.57 8.50 -16.68
CA ILE A 130 -1.92 7.18 -16.68
C ILE A 130 -1.49 6.90 -18.11
N PRO A 131 -0.19 6.64 -18.37
CA PRO A 131 0.29 6.44 -19.73
C PRO A 131 -0.28 5.14 -20.32
N THR A 132 -0.48 5.12 -21.64
CA THR A 132 -0.80 3.89 -22.36
C THR A 132 0.34 2.89 -22.23
N LEU A 133 0.01 1.65 -21.87
CA LEU A 133 0.98 0.59 -21.71
C LEU A 133 1.06 -0.26 -22.97
N ASP A 134 2.29 -0.64 -23.33
CA ASP A 134 2.58 -1.50 -24.46
C ASP A 134 3.18 -2.81 -23.94
N PRO A 135 2.44 -3.93 -23.97
CA PRO A 135 2.93 -5.23 -23.50
C PRO A 135 4.22 -5.70 -24.18
N ALA A 136 4.54 -5.19 -25.38
CA ALA A 136 5.80 -5.53 -26.06
C ALA A 136 7.04 -4.97 -25.32
N LYS A 137 6.86 -3.98 -24.44
CA LYS A 137 7.93 -3.42 -23.59
C LYS A 137 8.12 -4.16 -22.28
N PHE A 138 7.21 -5.09 -21.96
CA PHE A 138 7.25 -5.81 -20.69
C PHE A 138 8.30 -6.92 -20.73
N SER A 139 8.95 -7.09 -19.60
CA SER A 139 10.01 -8.05 -19.38
C SER A 139 9.41 -9.36 -18.91
N LYS A 140 9.44 -10.38 -19.76
CA LYS A 140 9.00 -11.75 -19.38
C LYS A 140 9.82 -12.35 -18.24
N ASP A 141 11.03 -11.83 -18.03
CA ASP A 141 11.96 -12.22 -16.97
C ASP A 141 11.93 -11.28 -15.77
N ALA A 142 11.03 -10.29 -15.70
CA ALA A 142 10.94 -9.42 -14.52
C ALA A 142 10.57 -10.24 -13.26
N ASP A 143 11.25 -9.94 -12.16
CA ASP A 143 10.96 -10.52 -10.85
C ASP A 143 9.60 -10.07 -10.31
N TYR A 144 9.20 -8.83 -10.63
CA TYR A 144 7.86 -8.29 -10.40
C TYR A 144 7.61 -7.05 -11.26
N PHE A 145 6.34 -6.65 -11.36
CA PHE A 145 5.87 -5.44 -12.01
C PHE A 145 5.34 -4.47 -10.95
N HIS A 146 5.74 -3.20 -10.93
CA HIS A 146 5.36 -2.25 -9.90
C HIS A 146 4.52 -1.07 -10.44
N ILE A 147 3.45 -0.73 -9.72
CA ILE A 147 2.60 0.44 -9.99
C ILE A 147 2.29 1.22 -8.70
N CYS A 148 1.91 2.49 -8.85
CA CYS A 148 1.20 3.24 -7.82
C CYS A 148 -0.24 3.42 -8.31
N THR A 149 -1.21 2.85 -7.61
CA THR A 149 -2.60 2.81 -8.09
C THR A 149 -3.28 4.17 -8.05
N ASN A 150 -2.88 5.04 -7.10
CA ASN A 150 -3.35 6.41 -6.98
C ASN A 150 -2.21 7.38 -6.65
N ASN A 151 -1.98 8.35 -7.54
CA ASN A 151 -0.89 9.31 -7.43
C ASN A 151 -1.37 10.58 -6.70
N THR A 152 -1.24 10.62 -5.37
CA THR A 152 -1.84 11.68 -4.53
C THR A 152 -1.54 13.12 -4.95
N ILE A 153 -0.31 13.39 -5.40
CA ILE A 153 0.12 14.74 -5.78
C ILE A 153 -0.47 15.17 -7.13
N TYR A 154 -0.66 14.22 -8.04
CA TYR A 154 -1.01 14.50 -9.43
C TYR A 154 -2.48 14.21 -9.76
N GLY A 155 -3.22 13.57 -8.85
CA GLY A 155 -4.65 13.31 -9.01
C GLY A 155 -4.98 12.27 -10.09
N THR A 156 -4.04 11.41 -10.45
CA THR A 156 -4.23 10.34 -11.44
C THR A 156 -4.30 8.97 -10.78
N LYS A 157 -5.20 8.11 -11.28
CA LYS A 157 -5.47 6.77 -10.74
C LYS A 157 -5.59 5.76 -11.88
N PHE A 158 -5.08 4.55 -11.67
CA PHE A 158 -5.38 3.42 -12.55
C PHE A 158 -6.87 3.06 -12.45
N ALA A 159 -7.62 3.17 -13.55
CA ALA A 159 -9.01 2.72 -13.62
C ALA A 159 -9.12 1.20 -13.81
N THR A 160 -8.07 0.58 -14.36
CA THR A 160 -7.99 -0.86 -14.59
C THR A 160 -6.56 -1.30 -14.38
N LEU A 161 -6.37 -2.50 -13.82
CA LEU A 161 -5.03 -3.07 -13.63
C LEU A 161 -4.43 -3.48 -15.00
N PRO A 162 -3.11 -3.31 -15.18
CA PRO A 162 -2.45 -3.77 -16.39
C PRO A 162 -2.48 -5.30 -16.50
N ASP A 163 -2.61 -5.82 -17.72
CA ASP A 163 -2.34 -7.23 -18.01
C ASP A 163 -0.84 -7.42 -18.19
N ILE A 164 -0.20 -8.02 -17.18
CA ILE A 164 1.25 -8.20 -17.09
C ILE A 164 1.69 -9.65 -17.31
N GLY A 165 0.77 -10.53 -17.75
CA GLY A 165 1.00 -11.96 -17.83
C GLY A 165 1.27 -12.60 -16.47
N ASP A 166 2.26 -13.49 -16.39
CA ASP A 166 2.56 -14.30 -15.20
C ASP A 166 3.51 -13.62 -14.19
N VAL A 167 3.91 -12.37 -14.43
CA VAL A 167 4.78 -11.61 -13.52
C VAL A 167 3.94 -11.16 -12.30
N PRO A 168 4.44 -11.26 -11.05
CA PRO A 168 3.71 -10.75 -9.88
C PRO A 168 3.50 -9.23 -9.93
N LEU A 169 2.30 -8.75 -9.58
CA LEU A 169 1.98 -7.32 -9.53
C LEU A 169 2.15 -6.77 -8.11
N VAL A 170 3.04 -5.79 -7.95
CA VAL A 170 3.21 -5.04 -6.71
C VAL A 170 2.60 -3.66 -6.86
N ALA A 171 1.70 -3.27 -5.95
CA ALA A 171 1.03 -1.98 -6.00
C ALA A 171 1.19 -1.18 -4.71
N ASP A 172 1.65 0.07 -4.85
CA ASP A 172 1.48 1.09 -3.81
C ASP A 172 0.04 1.63 -3.86
N MET A 173 -0.75 1.25 -2.86
CA MET A 173 -2.15 1.65 -2.68
C MET A 173 -2.34 2.62 -1.50
N SER A 174 -1.29 3.29 -1.04
CA SER A 174 -1.28 4.09 0.21
C SER A 174 -2.44 5.10 0.32
N SER A 175 -2.98 5.57 -0.79
CA SER A 175 -4.01 6.61 -0.84
C SER A 175 -5.34 6.16 -1.43
N ASN A 176 -5.51 4.87 -1.72
CA ASN A 176 -6.77 4.33 -2.22
C ASN A 176 -7.05 2.87 -1.77
N ILE A 177 -6.25 2.31 -0.85
CA ILE A 177 -6.59 1.04 -0.22
C ILE A 177 -7.96 1.18 0.49
N LEU A 178 -8.81 0.16 0.37
CA LEU A 178 -10.18 0.14 0.91
C LEU A 178 -11.14 1.22 0.37
N SER A 179 -10.79 1.97 -0.68
CA SER A 179 -11.71 2.95 -1.28
C SER A 179 -12.73 2.33 -2.26
N GLU A 180 -12.45 1.13 -2.75
CA GLU A 180 -13.29 0.34 -3.65
C GLU A 180 -12.98 -1.16 -3.51
N PRO A 181 -13.83 -2.07 -3.99
CA PRO A 181 -13.52 -3.49 -4.04
C PRO A 181 -12.29 -3.78 -4.91
N ILE A 182 -11.37 -4.60 -4.40
CA ILE A 182 -10.16 -5.03 -5.10
C ILE A 182 -10.12 -6.56 -5.13
N ASP A 183 -9.87 -7.13 -6.30
CA ASP A 183 -9.56 -8.56 -6.42
C ASP A 183 -8.10 -8.81 -6.02
N VAL A 184 -7.89 -9.16 -4.75
CA VAL A 184 -6.56 -9.39 -4.17
C VAL A 184 -5.77 -10.47 -4.89
N LYS A 185 -6.44 -11.42 -5.57
CA LYS A 185 -5.79 -12.51 -6.31
C LYS A 185 -5.01 -12.05 -7.54
N LYS A 186 -5.19 -10.80 -7.96
CA LYS A 186 -4.47 -10.18 -9.09
C LYS A 186 -3.11 -9.62 -8.70
N PHE A 187 -2.71 -9.73 -7.43
CA PHE A 187 -1.45 -9.22 -6.88
C PHE A 187 -0.55 -10.35 -6.40
#